data_AF-A0AAV9I6D5-F1
#
_entry.id   AF-A0AAV9I6D5-F1
#
_cell.length_a   1.000
_cell.length_b   1.000
_cell.length_c   1.000
_cell.angle_alpha   90.00
_cell.angle_beta   90.00
_cell.angle_gamma   90.00
#
_symmetry.space_group_name_H-M   'P 1'
#
loop_
_entity.id
_entity.type
_entity.pdbx_description
1 polymer ?
#
loop_
_entity_poly.entity_id
_entity_poly.type
_entity_poly.pdbx_seq_one_letter_code
_entity_poly.pdbx_strand_id
1 'polypeptide(L)'
;MVAFVTSSSNLNGLVHKFDSSGKFYSLDRRIARLCRSNIPRNRKVWYSSVVSDNQNTRQTTTTTSSNEHFIPTQNNENVDKQLRPVVPILMGSGADIDRCQKIADACKRLGLDAEMRVASAHKIPERLLDIVKAYEADPRPKVYIAVAGRSNALSGVLDCAVSSPVISCPPYSDSFGGADLFSSIRMPSGVAPAYISEPGSAALFAAKILAIYDERIREKVQELQAANRERLYVEDVDLKTKSYIPMIRSQRENCLSITSLPGNLSKKQGKVRDQYEGKDYLVLITTDRQSAFDRVLASIPFKGQVLNRTSAWWFERTKHIIPNHLVAVPHPNVTIAKKCQPFPIEFVVRGYITGSTETSLWKNYEKGVRNYCGITFPDGLLKNQKLKENVLTPTTKEENDRPISPEEIVAEKWMTREDFEYCKRAALELFSFGQKVAKEHGLILVDTKYEFGRDKDGNILVIDEMHTPDSSRYWLAHSYEERMSQGKEPENIDKEFLRLWFRDHCDPYHDAVLPQAPEELVVELSRKYIMLYELITWQNFLCDVSGNATRSLWEAVKPYC
;
A
#
# COMPACT_ATOMS: atom_id res chain seq x y z
N MET A 1 21.10 8.52 -22.00
CA MET A 1 20.45 9.77 -21.57
C MET A 1 19.00 9.69 -21.98
N VAL A 2 18.12 9.31 -21.05
CA VAL A 2 16.69 9.07 -21.30
C VAL A 2 15.95 10.37 -20.97
N ALA A 3 15.22 10.93 -21.93
CA ALA A 3 14.39 12.11 -21.73
C ALA A 3 12.92 11.67 -21.64
N PHE A 4 12.27 11.96 -20.52
CA PHE A 4 10.82 11.82 -20.38
C PHE A 4 10.15 13.11 -20.84
N VAL A 5 9.15 13.00 -21.70
CA VAL A 5 8.27 14.11 -22.10
C VAL A 5 6.88 13.76 -21.59
N THR A 6 6.41 14.48 -20.57
CA THR A 6 5.01 14.40 -20.12
C THR A 6 4.18 15.40 -20.91
N SER A 7 3.19 14.94 -21.66
CA SER A 7 2.23 15.81 -22.34
C SER A 7 1.10 16.19 -21.37
N SER A 8 1.16 17.39 -20.79
CA SER A 8 -0.03 18.05 -20.27
C SER A 8 -0.43 19.15 -21.24
N SER A 9 -1.73 19.20 -21.56
CA SER A 9 -2.37 20.22 -22.39
C SER A 9 -2.23 21.60 -21.76
N ASN A 10 -1.12 22.28 -22.02
CA ASN A 10 -0.98 23.73 -22.13
C ASN A 10 0.44 24.05 -22.61
N LEU A 11 0.53 24.80 -23.70
CA LEU A 11 1.77 25.19 -24.36
C LEU A 11 2.72 25.97 -23.43
N ASN A 12 3.84 25.36 -23.05
CA ASN A 12 5.20 25.93 -23.02
C ASN A 12 6.18 24.88 -22.45
N GLY A 13 6.67 23.98 -23.31
CA GLY A 13 7.62 22.93 -22.92
C GLY A 13 8.99 23.48 -22.54
N LEU A 14 9.33 23.43 -21.25
CA LEU A 14 10.70 23.56 -20.74
C LEU A 14 11.26 22.15 -20.50
N VAL A 15 12.41 21.85 -21.11
CA VAL A 15 13.13 20.59 -20.90
C VAL A 15 14.19 20.83 -19.83
N HIS A 16 14.15 20.10 -18.72
CA HIS A 16 15.13 20.19 -17.64
C HIS A 16 16.19 19.09 -17.74
N LYS A 17 17.43 19.43 -17.37
CA LYS A 17 18.55 18.48 -17.28
C LYS A 17 19.20 18.60 -15.91
N PHE A 18 19.47 17.47 -15.26
CA PHE A 18 20.13 17.39 -13.96
C PHE A 18 21.53 16.76 -14.12
N ASP A 19 22.49 17.22 -13.33
CA ASP A 19 23.72 16.47 -13.06
C ASP A 19 23.66 15.80 -11.68
N SER A 20 24.64 14.94 -11.41
CA SER A 20 24.75 14.12 -10.19
C SER A 20 25.00 14.91 -8.89
N SER A 21 24.98 16.25 -8.92
CA SER A 21 25.14 17.14 -7.77
C SER A 21 23.96 18.11 -7.56
N GLY A 22 22.92 18.05 -8.40
CA GLY A 22 21.65 18.74 -8.16
C GLY A 22 21.62 20.26 -8.35
N LYS A 23 22.60 20.86 -9.05
CA LYS A 23 22.64 22.33 -9.29
C LYS A 23 22.06 22.74 -10.65
N PHE A 24 21.36 23.87 -10.66
CA PHE A 24 20.59 24.40 -11.82
C PHE A 24 21.46 25.27 -12.74
N TYR A 25 21.37 25.09 -14.07
CA TYR A 25 21.93 26.01 -15.06
C TYR A 25 20.96 26.20 -16.24
N SER A 26 20.75 27.45 -16.68
CA SER A 26 19.98 27.77 -17.89
C SER A 26 20.83 27.56 -19.14
N LEU A 27 20.26 27.02 -20.24
CA LEU A 27 21.01 26.78 -21.47
C LEU A 27 20.34 27.25 -22.77
N ASP A 28 21.24 27.63 -23.67
CA ASP A 28 21.22 28.43 -24.91
C ASP A 28 20.10 28.11 -25.94
N ARG A 29 19.53 29.18 -26.53
CA ARG A 29 18.44 29.21 -27.53
C ARG A 29 18.74 28.48 -28.86
N ARG A 30 19.96 28.00 -29.08
CA ARG A 30 20.36 27.37 -30.36
C ARG A 30 19.84 25.94 -30.60
N ILE A 31 19.52 25.18 -29.55
CA ILE A 31 19.07 23.77 -29.70
C ILE A 31 17.60 23.67 -30.13
N ALA A 32 16.74 24.64 -29.77
CA ALA A 32 15.33 24.64 -30.12
C ALA A 32 15.04 24.79 -31.64
N ARG A 33 16.02 25.23 -32.45
CA ARG A 33 15.87 25.38 -33.90
C ARG A 33 16.01 24.07 -34.67
N LEU A 34 16.77 23.10 -34.16
CA LEU A 34 17.05 21.84 -34.86
C LEU A 34 15.86 20.86 -34.87
N CYS A 35 14.93 20.97 -33.93
CA CYS A 35 13.76 20.08 -33.85
C CYS A 35 12.57 20.50 -34.72
N ARG A 36 12.62 21.67 -35.39
CA ARG A 36 11.50 22.18 -36.20
C ARG A 36 11.60 21.88 -37.70
N SER A 37 12.70 21.30 -38.19
CA SER A 37 12.97 21.22 -39.64
C SER A 37 12.66 19.86 -40.30
N ASN A 38 12.10 18.86 -39.62
CA ASN A 38 11.85 17.54 -40.23
C ASN A 38 10.47 16.94 -39.88
N ILE A 39 9.37 17.56 -40.32
CA ILE A 39 8.04 16.91 -40.35
C ILE A 39 7.43 17.07 -41.76
N PRO A 40 7.07 15.98 -42.48
CA PRO A 40 6.53 16.06 -43.84
C PRO A 40 5.10 16.63 -43.85
N ARG A 41 4.84 17.59 -44.76
CA ARG A 41 3.50 18.09 -45.08
C ARG A 41 2.81 17.14 -46.05
N ASN A 42 1.86 16.34 -45.58
CA ASN A 42 0.60 16.00 -46.27
C ASN A 42 -0.18 14.90 -45.52
N ARG A 43 -1.26 15.28 -44.84
CA ARG A 43 -2.53 14.52 -44.76
C ARG A 43 -3.58 15.40 -44.07
N LYS A 44 -4.74 15.57 -44.71
CA LYS A 44 -5.93 16.27 -44.22
C LYS A 44 -6.48 15.56 -42.98
N VAL A 45 -6.73 16.29 -41.90
CA VAL A 45 -7.52 15.84 -40.75
C VAL A 45 -8.72 16.78 -40.64
N TRP A 46 -9.92 16.21 -40.63
CA TRP A 46 -11.16 16.93 -40.38
C TRP A 46 -11.37 17.05 -38.87
N TYR A 47 -11.63 18.26 -38.37
CA TYR A 47 -12.13 18.51 -37.02
C TYR A 47 -13.52 19.15 -37.14
N SER A 48 -14.54 18.56 -36.51
CA SER A 48 -15.78 19.28 -36.20
C SER A 48 -15.62 19.94 -34.83
N SER A 49 -15.93 21.23 -34.78
CA SER A 49 -15.90 22.05 -33.56
C SER A 49 -17.33 22.35 -33.14
N VAL A 50 -17.75 21.89 -31.96
CA VAL A 50 -18.91 22.44 -31.26
C VAL A 50 -18.37 23.49 -30.28
N VAL A 51 -18.54 24.76 -30.64
CA VAL A 51 -18.32 25.91 -29.77
C VAL A 51 -19.70 26.33 -29.26
N SER A 52 -19.90 26.31 -27.95
CA SER A 52 -21.07 26.90 -27.31
C SER A 52 -20.76 28.35 -26.93
N ASP A 53 -21.18 29.28 -27.77
CA ASP A 53 -21.26 30.69 -27.42
C ASP A 53 -22.53 30.95 -26.62
N ASN A 54 -22.35 31.51 -25.42
CA ASN A 54 -23.40 31.88 -24.50
C ASN A 54 -23.61 33.39 -24.62
N GLN A 55 -24.69 33.83 -25.28
CA GLN A 55 -25.35 35.13 -25.08
C GLN A 55 -26.57 35.27 -26.01
N ASN A 56 -27.79 35.08 -25.47
CA ASN A 56 -28.86 36.07 -25.65
C ASN A 56 -30.07 35.84 -24.76
N THR A 57 -30.62 36.97 -24.34
CA THR A 57 -31.85 37.20 -23.58
C THR A 57 -33.11 36.66 -24.25
N ARG A 58 -34.06 36.14 -23.45
CA ARG A 58 -35.50 36.47 -23.53
C ARG A 58 -36.29 35.88 -22.35
N GLN A 59 -37.08 36.75 -21.75
CA GLN A 59 -38.16 36.44 -20.80
C GLN A 59 -39.24 35.58 -21.47
N THR A 60 -39.78 34.60 -20.76
CA THR A 60 -41.22 34.28 -20.75
C THR A 60 -41.60 33.30 -19.64
N THR A 61 -42.39 33.82 -18.70
CA THR A 61 -43.58 33.21 -18.07
C THR A 61 -43.55 31.79 -17.51
N THR A 62 -43.64 31.75 -16.19
CA THR A 62 -44.23 30.71 -15.33
C THR A 62 -45.50 30.06 -15.91
N THR A 63 -45.53 28.73 -15.96
CA THR A 63 -46.76 27.94 -15.85
C THR A 63 -46.45 26.61 -15.19
N THR A 64 -47.02 26.42 -14.00
CA THR A 64 -47.06 25.18 -13.22
C THR A 64 -47.91 24.12 -13.90
N SER A 65 -47.39 22.90 -14.05
CA SER A 65 -48.21 21.68 -14.07
C SER A 65 -47.44 20.51 -13.45
N SER A 66 -48.01 20.04 -12.35
CA SER A 66 -47.71 18.80 -11.65
C SER A 66 -48.16 17.60 -12.47
N ASN A 67 -47.28 16.63 -12.69
CA ASN A 67 -47.54 15.18 -12.75
C ASN A 67 -46.27 14.43 -13.15
N GLU A 68 -45.45 14.04 -12.16
CA GLU A 68 -44.45 12.98 -12.35
C GLU A 68 -45.01 11.68 -11.79
N HIS A 69 -45.28 10.74 -12.69
CA HIS A 69 -45.50 9.34 -12.35
C HIS A 69 -44.18 8.74 -11.86
N PHE A 70 -44.20 8.29 -10.61
CA PHE A 70 -43.14 7.52 -9.98
C PHE A 70 -43.04 6.15 -10.67
N ILE A 71 -42.05 5.96 -11.54
CA ILE A 71 -41.67 4.63 -12.06
C ILE A 71 -40.69 4.02 -11.05
N PRO A 72 -40.98 2.85 -10.46
CA PRO A 72 -40.07 2.20 -9.53
C PRO A 72 -38.79 1.78 -10.26
N THR A 73 -37.64 2.17 -9.74
CA THR A 73 -36.32 1.69 -10.14
C THR A 73 -36.25 0.17 -9.95
N GLN A 74 -36.40 -0.60 -11.02
CA GLN A 74 -36.06 -2.02 -10.99
C GLN A 74 -34.54 -2.20 -10.88
N ASN A 75 -34.12 -2.85 -9.79
CA ASN A 75 -32.87 -3.58 -9.55
C ASN A 75 -31.70 -3.38 -10.55
N ASN A 76 -30.80 -2.45 -10.22
CA ASN A 76 -29.53 -2.22 -10.93
C ASN A 76 -28.60 -3.46 -11.00
N GLU A 77 -28.72 -4.43 -10.09
CA GLU A 77 -27.83 -5.62 -10.08
C GLU A 77 -28.05 -6.59 -11.26
N ASN A 78 -29.27 -6.67 -11.81
CA ASN A 78 -29.57 -7.59 -12.93
C ASN A 78 -29.12 -7.02 -14.29
N VAL A 79 -29.19 -5.69 -14.46
CA VAL A 79 -28.69 -5.01 -15.66
C VAL A 79 -27.16 -5.05 -15.69
N ASP A 80 -26.51 -4.92 -14.53
CA ASP A 80 -25.05 -4.95 -14.41
C ASP A 80 -24.43 -6.34 -14.59
N LYS A 81 -25.21 -7.42 -14.40
CA LYS A 81 -24.82 -8.78 -14.80
C LYS A 81 -24.97 -9.03 -16.30
N GLN A 82 -25.96 -8.41 -16.95
CA GLN A 82 -26.25 -8.63 -18.38
C GLN A 82 -25.20 -8.03 -19.34
N LEU A 83 -24.35 -7.11 -18.87
CA LEU A 83 -23.36 -6.39 -19.68
C LEU A 83 -21.90 -6.83 -19.43
N ARG A 84 -21.64 -7.87 -18.61
CA ARG A 84 -20.27 -8.30 -18.32
C ARG A 84 -19.63 -8.99 -19.52
N PRO A 85 -18.40 -8.60 -19.93
CA PRO A 85 -17.69 -9.32 -20.96
C PRO A 85 -17.50 -10.81 -20.65
N VAL A 86 -17.60 -11.64 -21.68
CA VAL A 86 -17.41 -13.09 -21.56
C VAL A 86 -16.11 -13.53 -22.21
N VAL A 87 -15.44 -14.51 -21.61
CA VAL A 87 -14.21 -15.13 -22.13
C VAL A 87 -14.45 -16.62 -22.34
N PRO A 88 -14.90 -17.03 -23.53
CA PRO A 88 -15.02 -18.45 -23.86
C PRO A 88 -13.63 -19.09 -23.98
N ILE A 89 -13.36 -20.10 -23.16
CA ILE A 89 -12.12 -20.89 -23.17
C ILE A 89 -12.44 -22.24 -23.83
N LEU A 90 -12.04 -22.41 -25.09
CA LEU A 90 -12.27 -23.62 -25.85
C LEU A 90 -11.03 -24.50 -25.82
N MET A 91 -11.19 -25.74 -25.39
CA MET A 91 -10.10 -26.72 -25.35
C MET A 91 -10.33 -27.90 -26.30
N GLY A 92 -9.26 -28.36 -26.93
CA GLY A 92 -9.33 -29.47 -27.89
C GLY A 92 -9.66 -30.82 -27.23
N SER A 93 -9.32 -30.99 -25.96
CA SER A 93 -9.54 -32.21 -25.18
C SER A 93 -9.73 -31.88 -23.70
N GLY A 94 -10.46 -32.74 -22.97
CA GLY A 94 -10.52 -32.67 -21.51
C GLY A 94 -9.17 -32.87 -20.81
N ALA A 95 -8.14 -33.36 -21.51
CA ALA A 95 -6.77 -33.44 -20.98
C ALA A 95 -6.17 -32.05 -20.68
N ASP A 96 -6.69 -30.98 -21.30
CA ASP A 96 -6.20 -29.61 -21.11
C ASP A 96 -6.94 -28.86 -19.98
N ILE A 97 -7.82 -29.54 -19.23
CA ILE A 97 -8.71 -28.91 -18.24
C ILE A 97 -7.94 -28.15 -17.15
N ASP A 98 -6.82 -28.68 -16.66
CA ASP A 98 -6.01 -28.03 -15.62
C ASP A 98 -5.43 -26.71 -16.11
N ARG A 99 -5.03 -26.64 -17.39
CA ARG A 99 -4.54 -25.41 -18.00
C ARG A 99 -5.67 -24.40 -18.15
N CYS A 100 -6.82 -24.84 -18.65
CA CYS A 100 -8.00 -24.00 -18.80
C CYS A 100 -8.51 -23.47 -17.45
N GLN A 101 -8.45 -24.28 -16.39
CA GLN A 101 -8.79 -23.85 -15.04
C GLN A 101 -7.87 -22.72 -14.55
N LYS A 102 -6.56 -22.81 -14.80
CA LYS A 102 -5.62 -21.72 -14.49
C LYS A 102 -5.96 -20.42 -15.23
N ILE A 103 -6.42 -20.50 -16.48
CA ILE A 103 -6.90 -19.35 -17.26
C ILE A 103 -8.18 -18.79 -16.63
N ALA A 104 -9.15 -19.65 -16.33
CA ALA A 104 -10.42 -19.27 -15.72
C ALA A 104 -10.24 -18.60 -14.34
N ASP A 105 -9.36 -19.14 -13.50
CA ASP A 105 -9.03 -18.56 -12.19
C ASP A 105 -8.37 -17.18 -12.34
N ALA A 106 -7.50 -17.01 -13.34
CA ALA A 106 -6.89 -15.72 -13.65
C ALA A 106 -7.91 -14.71 -14.20
N CYS A 107 -8.82 -15.14 -15.08
CA CYS A 107 -9.95 -14.34 -15.55
C CYS A 107 -10.83 -13.87 -14.39
N LYS A 108 -11.19 -14.78 -13.48
CA LYS A 108 -12.01 -14.48 -12.30
C LYS A 108 -11.38 -13.41 -11.42
N ARG A 109 -10.06 -13.48 -11.16
CA ARG A 109 -9.32 -12.45 -10.40
C ARG A 109 -9.34 -11.08 -11.08
N LEU A 110 -9.43 -11.04 -12.41
CA LEU A 110 -9.51 -9.82 -13.21
C LEU A 110 -10.95 -9.33 -13.42
N GLY A 111 -11.95 -9.99 -12.81
CA GLY A 111 -13.37 -9.63 -12.94
C GLY A 111 -14.03 -10.10 -14.23
N LEU A 112 -13.40 -11.03 -14.97
CA LEU A 112 -13.91 -11.58 -16.23
C LEU A 112 -14.75 -12.84 -16.00
N ASP A 113 -15.81 -13.00 -16.80
CA ASP A 113 -16.66 -14.19 -16.80
C ASP A 113 -16.09 -15.23 -17.78
N ALA A 114 -15.46 -16.28 -17.26
CA ALA A 114 -14.80 -17.31 -18.06
C ALA A 114 -15.64 -18.57 -18.18
N GLU A 115 -15.90 -19.02 -19.40
CA GLU A 115 -16.68 -20.22 -19.68
C GLU A 115 -15.83 -21.28 -20.40
N MET A 116 -15.62 -22.44 -19.77
CA MET A 116 -14.82 -23.51 -20.35
C MET A 116 -15.66 -24.47 -21.21
N ARG A 117 -15.17 -24.82 -22.40
CA ARG A 117 -15.85 -25.74 -23.33
C ARG A 117 -14.85 -26.72 -23.93
N VAL A 118 -15.24 -27.99 -24.08
CA VAL A 118 -14.45 -29.00 -24.79
C VAL A 118 -15.01 -29.15 -26.21
N ALA A 119 -14.20 -28.81 -27.21
CA ALA A 119 -14.56 -28.89 -28.61
C ALA A 119 -13.32 -29.07 -29.49
N SER A 120 -13.09 -30.28 -29.99
CA SER A 120 -11.97 -30.56 -30.89
C SER A 120 -12.28 -30.11 -32.31
N ALA A 121 -11.45 -29.23 -32.86
CA ALA A 121 -11.52 -28.85 -34.28
C ALA A 121 -11.30 -30.04 -35.23
N HIS A 122 -10.45 -31.01 -34.85
CA HIS A 122 -10.21 -32.22 -35.65
C HIS A 122 -11.30 -33.29 -35.54
N LYS A 123 -11.82 -33.54 -34.33
CA LYS A 123 -12.65 -34.72 -34.05
C LYS A 123 -14.15 -34.43 -34.08
N ILE A 124 -14.57 -33.22 -33.73
CA ILE A 124 -15.98 -32.82 -33.64
C ILE A 124 -16.20 -31.40 -34.20
N PRO A 125 -15.81 -31.12 -35.47
CA PRO A 125 -15.83 -29.77 -36.05
C PRO A 125 -17.22 -29.14 -36.09
N GLU A 126 -18.27 -29.91 -36.39
CA GLU A 126 -19.64 -29.39 -36.41
C GLU A 126 -20.08 -28.86 -35.04
N ARG A 127 -19.79 -29.63 -33.98
CA ARG A 127 -20.09 -29.23 -32.60
C ARG A 127 -19.32 -27.98 -32.19
N LEU A 128 -18.05 -27.84 -32.61
CA LEU A 128 -17.28 -26.62 -32.39
C LEU A 128 -17.99 -25.40 -33.01
N LEU A 129 -18.40 -25.50 -34.27
CA LEU A 129 -19.08 -24.41 -34.97
C LEU A 129 -20.42 -24.05 -34.34
N ASP A 130 -21.19 -25.02 -33.84
CA ASP A 130 -22.44 -24.76 -33.13
C ASP A 130 -22.21 -24.02 -31.81
N ILE A 131 -21.15 -24.36 -31.08
CA ILE A 131 -20.76 -23.64 -29.86
C ILE A 131 -20.38 -22.20 -30.20
N VAL A 132 -19.57 -22.01 -31.24
CA VAL A 132 -19.14 -20.67 -31.69
C VAL A 132 -20.33 -19.83 -32.13
N LYS A 133 -21.26 -20.38 -32.93
CA LYS A 133 -22.50 -19.69 -33.32
C LYS A 133 -23.31 -19.21 -32.12
N ALA A 134 -23.41 -20.04 -31.08
CA ALA A 134 -24.12 -19.66 -29.86
C ALA A 134 -23.46 -18.47 -29.14
N TYR A 135 -22.12 -18.42 -29.08
CA TYR A 135 -21.40 -17.28 -28.51
C TYR A 135 -21.42 -16.03 -29.40
N GLU A 136 -21.38 -16.18 -30.73
CA GLU A 136 -21.50 -15.02 -31.64
C GLU A 136 -22.93 -14.44 -31.65
N ALA A 137 -23.95 -15.22 -31.32
CA ALA A 137 -25.31 -14.73 -31.11
C ALA A 137 -25.48 -13.95 -29.79
N ASP A 138 -24.58 -14.11 -28.82
CA ASP A 138 -24.55 -13.35 -27.58
C ASP A 138 -24.04 -11.92 -27.85
N PRO A 139 -24.75 -10.85 -27.49
CA PRO A 139 -24.31 -9.48 -27.76
C PRO A 139 -23.17 -8.98 -26.84
N ARG A 140 -22.84 -9.71 -25.77
CA ARG A 140 -21.79 -9.30 -24.82
C ARG A 140 -20.42 -9.17 -25.53
N PRO A 141 -19.57 -8.18 -25.18
CA PRO A 141 -18.19 -8.15 -25.63
C PRO A 141 -17.46 -9.43 -25.24
N LYS A 142 -16.62 -9.97 -26.13
CA LYS A 142 -15.93 -11.23 -25.87
C LYS A 142 -14.54 -11.30 -26.46
N VAL A 143 -13.73 -12.13 -25.82
CA VAL A 143 -12.40 -12.56 -26.30
C VAL A 143 -12.34 -14.07 -26.14
N TYR A 144 -12.00 -14.76 -27.21
CA TYR A 144 -11.89 -16.22 -27.17
C TYR A 144 -10.48 -16.64 -26.77
N ILE A 145 -10.37 -17.72 -26.00
CA ILE A 145 -9.09 -18.36 -25.69
C ILE A 145 -9.14 -19.81 -26.16
N ALA A 146 -8.30 -20.16 -27.13
CA ALA A 146 -8.15 -21.51 -27.65
C ALA A 146 -6.97 -22.22 -26.98
N VAL A 147 -7.21 -23.42 -26.45
CA VAL A 147 -6.21 -24.27 -25.81
C VAL A 147 -6.16 -25.61 -26.53
N ALA A 148 -5.13 -25.83 -27.34
CA ALA A 148 -4.88 -27.12 -27.96
C ALA A 148 -3.37 -27.31 -28.19
N GLY A 149 -2.84 -28.47 -27.80
CA GLY A 149 -1.46 -28.87 -28.07
C GLY A 149 -1.29 -29.63 -29.39
N ARG A 150 -0.07 -30.07 -29.67
CA ARG A 150 0.28 -30.86 -30.88
C ARG A 150 -0.01 -30.10 -32.18
N SER A 151 -0.97 -30.56 -32.98
CA SER A 151 -1.50 -29.84 -34.14
C SER A 151 -2.60 -28.89 -33.64
N ASN A 152 -2.28 -27.61 -33.44
CA ASN A 152 -3.25 -26.62 -32.95
C ASN A 152 -4.13 -26.07 -34.08
N ALA A 153 -4.99 -26.92 -34.66
CA ALA A 153 -6.01 -26.45 -35.60
C ALA A 153 -7.09 -25.62 -34.93
N LEU A 154 -7.34 -25.83 -33.63
CA LEU A 154 -8.42 -25.16 -32.91
C LEU A 154 -8.28 -23.64 -32.93
N SER A 155 -7.08 -23.12 -32.69
CA SER A 155 -6.86 -21.66 -32.66
C SER A 155 -7.14 -21.01 -34.00
N GLY A 156 -6.63 -21.59 -35.09
CA GLY A 156 -6.85 -21.05 -36.44
C GLY A 156 -8.29 -21.18 -36.91
N VAL A 157 -8.93 -22.34 -36.69
CA VAL A 157 -10.35 -22.54 -37.06
C VAL A 157 -11.25 -21.59 -36.28
N LEU A 158 -10.99 -21.40 -34.98
CA LEU A 158 -11.76 -20.48 -34.15
C LEU A 158 -11.62 -19.04 -34.63
N ASP A 159 -10.39 -18.58 -34.89
CA ASP A 159 -10.09 -17.22 -35.37
C ASP A 159 -10.74 -16.92 -36.72
N CYS A 160 -10.78 -17.90 -37.64
CA CYS A 160 -11.55 -17.74 -38.89
C CYS A 160 -13.07 -17.66 -38.68
N ALA A 161 -13.58 -18.27 -37.62
CA ALA A 161 -15.02 -18.44 -37.42
C ALA A 161 -15.66 -17.26 -36.67
N VAL A 162 -14.87 -16.34 -36.11
CA VAL A 162 -15.35 -15.24 -35.27
C VAL A 162 -14.79 -13.90 -35.74
N SER A 163 -15.48 -12.82 -35.37
CA SER A 163 -14.98 -11.45 -35.56
C SER A 163 -14.26 -10.90 -34.33
N SER A 164 -14.44 -11.56 -33.19
CA SER A 164 -13.83 -11.17 -31.92
C SER A 164 -12.37 -11.65 -31.81
N PRO A 165 -11.50 -10.99 -31.03
CA PRO A 165 -10.12 -11.43 -30.87
C PRO A 165 -10.00 -12.85 -30.32
N VAL A 166 -9.07 -13.64 -30.88
CA VAL A 166 -8.73 -14.99 -30.41
C VAL A 166 -7.31 -15.02 -29.85
N ILE A 167 -7.16 -15.65 -28.68
CA ILE A 167 -5.88 -15.90 -28.04
C ILE A 167 -5.57 -17.39 -28.13
N SER A 168 -4.42 -17.75 -28.66
CA SER A 168 -3.90 -19.11 -28.64
C SER A 168 -3.04 -19.32 -27.40
N CYS A 169 -3.46 -20.20 -26.50
CA CYS A 169 -2.74 -20.56 -25.27
C CYS A 169 -2.45 -22.07 -25.21
N PRO A 170 -1.62 -22.60 -26.14
CA PRO A 170 -1.36 -24.03 -26.21
C PRO A 170 -0.58 -24.53 -24.97
N PRO A 171 -0.79 -25.79 -24.55
CA PRO A 171 0.10 -26.46 -23.60
C PRO A 171 1.50 -26.62 -24.18
N TYR A 172 2.53 -26.52 -23.31
CA TYR A 172 3.90 -26.88 -23.67
C TYR A 172 4.09 -28.39 -23.52
N SER A 173 4.82 -29.01 -24.46
CA SER A 173 5.15 -30.43 -24.41
C SER A 173 6.65 -30.68 -24.56
N ASP A 174 7.26 -31.24 -23.51
CA ASP A 174 8.65 -31.72 -23.54
C ASP A 174 8.87 -32.78 -24.62
N SER A 175 7.86 -33.62 -24.89
CA SER A 175 7.92 -34.69 -25.88
C SER A 175 8.21 -34.20 -27.30
N PHE A 176 7.88 -32.95 -27.60
CA PHE A 176 8.15 -32.32 -28.90
C PHE A 176 9.19 -31.20 -28.82
N GLY A 177 9.79 -30.96 -27.65
CA GLY A 177 10.72 -29.85 -27.42
C GLY A 177 10.11 -28.48 -27.75
N GLY A 178 8.78 -28.34 -27.67
CA GLY A 178 8.04 -27.14 -28.08
C GLY A 178 7.85 -26.97 -29.59
N ALA A 179 8.24 -27.92 -30.44
CA ALA A 179 8.00 -27.85 -31.88
C ALA A 179 6.51 -27.80 -32.24
N ASP A 180 5.66 -28.38 -31.39
CA ASP A 180 4.21 -28.31 -31.53
C ASP A 180 3.64 -26.89 -31.37
N LEU A 181 4.35 -25.98 -30.70
CA LEU A 181 3.97 -24.56 -30.61
C LEU A 181 4.01 -23.84 -31.94
N PHE A 182 4.83 -24.30 -32.91
CA PHE A 182 4.85 -23.70 -34.25
C PHE A 182 3.49 -23.78 -34.93
N SER A 183 2.70 -24.82 -34.64
CA SER A 183 1.32 -24.93 -35.14
C SER A 183 0.37 -23.87 -34.59
N SER A 184 0.78 -23.13 -33.55
CA SER A 184 0.02 -22.03 -32.93
C SER A 184 0.52 -20.65 -33.37
N ILE A 185 1.75 -20.56 -33.86
CA ILE A 185 2.41 -19.31 -34.26
C ILE A 185 2.36 -19.12 -35.78
N ARG A 186 2.41 -20.20 -36.56
CA ARG A 186 2.40 -20.19 -38.03
C ARG A 186 0.99 -20.44 -38.55
N MET A 187 0.32 -19.36 -38.93
CA MET A 187 -1.05 -19.37 -39.44
C MET A 187 -1.13 -19.09 -40.94
N PRO A 188 -2.16 -19.59 -41.65
CA PRO A 188 -2.40 -19.23 -43.05
C PRO A 188 -2.79 -17.75 -43.19
N SER A 189 -2.75 -17.24 -44.42
CA SER A 189 -3.10 -15.84 -44.70
C SER A 189 -4.53 -15.50 -44.26
N GLY A 190 -4.70 -14.38 -43.55
CA GLY A 190 -6.01 -13.93 -43.06
C GLY A 190 -6.41 -14.51 -41.70
N VAL A 191 -5.53 -15.26 -41.04
CA VAL A 191 -5.75 -15.87 -39.72
C VAL A 191 -4.67 -15.38 -38.77
N ALA A 192 -5.06 -14.80 -37.64
CA ALA A 192 -4.17 -14.06 -36.76
C ALA A 192 -4.52 -14.16 -35.25
N PRO A 193 -4.70 -15.37 -34.68
CA PRO A 193 -4.81 -15.50 -33.23
C PRO A 193 -3.53 -15.02 -32.53
N ALA A 194 -3.67 -14.32 -31.41
CA ALA A 194 -2.54 -13.87 -30.61
C ALA A 194 -1.95 -15.04 -29.81
N TYR A 195 -0.69 -15.38 -30.03
CA TYR A 195 -0.01 -16.43 -29.27
C TYR A 195 0.43 -15.93 -27.89
N ILE A 196 -0.02 -16.62 -26.83
CA ILE A 196 0.40 -16.38 -25.45
C ILE A 196 0.55 -17.72 -24.75
N SER A 197 1.78 -18.09 -24.39
CA SER A 197 2.03 -19.38 -23.73
C SER A 197 1.44 -19.42 -22.33
N GLU A 198 1.64 -18.40 -21.50
CA GLU A 198 1.31 -18.50 -20.08
C GLU A 198 -0.20 -18.29 -19.78
N PRO A 199 -0.86 -19.20 -19.05
CA PRO A 199 -2.29 -19.11 -18.73
C PRO A 199 -2.72 -17.77 -18.11
N GLY A 200 -1.97 -17.30 -17.11
CA GLY A 200 -2.27 -16.02 -16.44
C GLY A 200 -2.07 -14.82 -17.36
N SER A 201 -1.10 -14.88 -18.27
CA SER A 201 -0.86 -13.83 -19.26
C SER A 201 -1.94 -13.82 -20.35
N ALA A 202 -2.48 -14.97 -20.72
CA ALA A 202 -3.60 -15.06 -21.66
C ALA A 202 -4.86 -14.38 -21.09
N ALA A 203 -5.19 -14.66 -19.82
CA ALA A 203 -6.26 -13.97 -19.11
C ALA A 203 -6.01 -12.45 -18.98
N LEU A 204 -4.78 -12.04 -18.65
CA LEU A 204 -4.41 -10.62 -18.58
C LEU A 204 -4.51 -9.92 -19.94
N PHE A 205 -4.13 -10.59 -21.03
CA PHE A 205 -4.26 -10.03 -22.37
C PHE A 205 -5.72 -9.90 -22.79
N ALA A 206 -6.56 -10.90 -22.51
CA ALA A 206 -8.01 -10.80 -22.68
C ALA A 206 -8.58 -9.62 -21.88
N ALA A 207 -8.19 -9.46 -20.61
CA ALA A 207 -8.60 -8.34 -19.78
C ALA A 207 -8.16 -7.00 -20.37
N LYS A 208 -6.94 -6.89 -20.91
CA LYS A 208 -6.44 -5.66 -21.54
C LYS A 208 -7.21 -5.29 -22.81
N ILE A 209 -7.63 -6.28 -23.60
CA ILE A 209 -8.50 -6.05 -24.77
C ILE A 209 -9.86 -5.51 -24.30
N LEU A 210 -10.47 -6.16 -23.32
CA LEU A 210 -11.79 -5.80 -22.81
C LEU A 210 -11.79 -4.48 -22.02
N ALA A 211 -10.67 -4.13 -21.37
CA ALA A 211 -10.46 -2.87 -20.65
C ALA A 211 -10.53 -1.63 -21.55
N ILE A 212 -10.46 -1.79 -22.87
CA ILE A 212 -10.71 -0.70 -23.82
C ILE A 212 -12.15 -0.21 -23.69
N TYR A 213 -13.09 -1.12 -23.42
CA TYR A 213 -14.53 -0.86 -23.36
C TYR A 213 -15.09 -0.86 -21.92
N ASP A 214 -14.50 -1.61 -20.99
CA ASP A 214 -14.96 -1.73 -19.60
C ASP A 214 -13.95 -1.09 -18.62
N GLU A 215 -14.36 0.01 -17.98
CA GLU A 215 -13.54 0.76 -17.01
C GLU A 215 -13.22 -0.08 -15.76
N ARG A 216 -14.13 -0.95 -15.32
CA ARG A 216 -13.93 -1.80 -14.14
C ARG A 216 -12.81 -2.81 -14.39
N ILE A 217 -12.76 -3.38 -15.59
CA ILE A 217 -11.67 -4.29 -16.00
C ILE A 217 -10.36 -3.51 -16.14
N ARG A 218 -10.41 -2.26 -16.63
CA ARG A 218 -9.23 -1.38 -16.71
C ARG A 218 -8.61 -1.12 -15.33
N GLU A 219 -9.44 -0.81 -14.34
CA GLU A 219 -9.01 -0.64 -12.95
C GLU A 219 -8.35 -1.93 -12.42
N LYS A 220 -8.97 -3.10 -12.63
CA LYS A 220 -8.39 -4.39 -12.21
C LYS A 220 -7.03 -4.69 -12.86
N VAL A 221 -6.88 -4.36 -14.15
CA VAL A 221 -5.59 -4.49 -14.84
C VAL A 221 -4.54 -3.55 -14.25
N GLN A 222 -4.91 -2.29 -13.97
CA GLN A 222 -4.00 -1.31 -13.37
C GLN A 222 -3.60 -1.70 -11.94
N GLU A 223 -4.53 -2.21 -11.13
CA GLU A 223 -4.28 -2.74 -9.80
C GLU A 223 -3.27 -3.88 -9.82
N LEU A 224 -3.47 -4.89 -10.69
CA LEU A 224 -2.53 -6.01 -10.83
C LEU A 224 -1.13 -5.53 -11.25
N GLN A 225 -1.06 -4.59 -12.19
CA GLN A 225 0.22 -4.03 -12.63
C GLN A 225 0.90 -3.18 -11.55
N ALA A 226 0.13 -2.44 -10.75
CA ALA A 226 0.64 -1.70 -9.61
C ALA A 226 1.19 -2.64 -8.54
N ALA A 227 0.43 -3.65 -8.14
CA ALA A 227 0.86 -4.66 -7.18
C ALA A 227 2.15 -5.38 -7.63
N ASN A 228 2.29 -5.69 -8.92
CA ASN A 228 3.52 -6.27 -9.46
C ASN A 228 4.72 -5.32 -9.35
N ARG A 229 4.55 -4.02 -9.62
CA ARG A 229 5.62 -3.04 -9.45
C ARG A 229 6.01 -2.90 -7.98
N GLU A 230 5.02 -2.76 -7.10
CA GLU A 230 5.20 -2.66 -5.65
C GLU A 230 5.96 -3.87 -5.11
N ARG A 231 5.59 -5.09 -5.53
CA ARG A 231 6.31 -6.32 -5.16
C ARG A 231 7.79 -6.25 -5.52
N LEU A 232 8.13 -5.84 -6.75
CA LEU A 232 9.52 -5.74 -7.19
C LEU A 232 10.32 -4.71 -6.40
N TYR A 233 9.71 -3.58 -6.04
CA TYR A 233 10.36 -2.58 -5.18
C TYR A 233 10.62 -3.13 -3.77
N VAL A 234 9.65 -3.84 -3.19
CA VAL A 234 9.81 -4.48 -1.88
C VAL A 234 10.90 -5.56 -1.92
N GLU A 235 10.95 -6.37 -2.99
CA GLU A 235 11.98 -7.38 -3.21
C GLU A 235 13.38 -6.77 -3.34
N ASP A 236 13.51 -5.65 -4.07
CA ASP A 236 14.79 -4.93 -4.20
C ASP A 236 15.26 -4.35 -2.86
N VAL A 237 14.36 -3.74 -2.09
CA VAL A 237 14.70 -3.24 -0.74
C VAL A 237 15.01 -4.40 0.22
N ASP A 238 14.27 -5.51 0.18
CA ASP A 238 14.59 -6.70 0.98
C ASP A 238 15.98 -7.26 0.64
N LEU A 239 16.32 -7.33 -0.66
CA LEU A 239 17.63 -7.77 -1.12
C LEU A 239 18.74 -6.81 -0.68
N LYS A 240 18.54 -5.51 -0.89
CA LYS A 240 19.50 -4.47 -0.49
C LYS A 240 19.74 -4.49 1.01
N THR A 241 18.68 -4.56 1.82
CA THR A 241 18.82 -4.51 3.28
C THR A 241 19.57 -5.71 3.86
N LYS A 242 19.62 -6.85 3.16
CA LYS A 242 20.50 -7.97 3.54
C LYS A 242 21.98 -7.59 3.50
N SER A 243 22.39 -6.58 2.73
CA SER A 243 23.78 -6.09 2.77
C SER A 243 24.14 -5.41 4.09
N TYR A 244 23.17 -4.99 4.91
CA TYR A 244 23.42 -4.45 6.25
C TYR A 244 23.71 -5.53 7.29
N ILE A 245 23.42 -6.82 7.02
CA ILE A 245 23.55 -7.91 8.00
C ILE A 245 24.94 -7.98 8.66
N PRO A 246 26.07 -7.93 7.92
CA PRO A 246 27.40 -7.94 8.55
C PRO A 246 27.61 -6.75 9.49
N MET A 247 27.13 -5.57 9.09
CA MET A 247 27.20 -4.35 9.91
C MET A 247 26.35 -4.48 11.18
N ILE A 248 25.11 -4.96 11.04
CA ILE A 248 24.19 -5.22 12.16
C ILE A 248 24.83 -6.18 13.17
N ARG A 249 25.39 -7.31 12.71
CA ARG A 249 26.09 -8.27 13.56
C ARG A 249 27.25 -7.62 14.32
N SER A 250 28.03 -6.76 13.67
CA SER A 250 29.15 -6.07 14.31
C SER A 250 28.75 -5.10 15.43
N GLN A 251 27.50 -4.63 15.44
CA GLN A 251 27.00 -3.62 16.39
C GLN A 251 26.13 -4.21 17.51
N ARG A 252 25.97 -5.53 17.60
CA ARG A 252 25.15 -6.18 18.64
C ARG A 252 25.54 -5.76 20.05
N GLU A 253 26.82 -5.73 20.34
CA GLU A 253 27.35 -5.34 21.66
C GLU A 253 27.47 -3.81 21.85
N ASN A 254 27.16 -3.02 20.82
CA ASN A 254 27.24 -1.55 20.83
C ASN A 254 25.86 -0.87 20.84
N CYS A 255 24.79 -1.62 21.13
CA CYS A 255 23.44 -1.05 21.17
C CYS A 255 23.32 0.05 22.23
N LEU A 256 22.72 1.18 21.85
CA LEU A 256 22.40 2.25 22.80
C LEU A 256 21.23 1.82 23.68
N SER A 257 21.51 1.15 24.80
CA SER A 257 20.48 0.60 25.70
C SER A 257 20.30 1.44 26.97
N ILE A 258 21.38 2.09 27.40
CA ILE A 258 21.44 2.92 28.61
C ILE A 258 22.02 4.27 28.21
N THR A 259 21.34 5.36 28.58
CA THR A 259 21.86 6.71 28.40
C THR A 259 22.24 7.30 29.75
N SER A 260 23.36 8.02 29.78
CA SER A 260 23.78 8.85 30.91
C SER A 260 24.41 10.11 30.34
N LEU A 261 23.83 11.27 30.63
CA LEU A 261 24.35 12.56 30.18
C LEU A 261 25.00 13.28 31.37
N PRO A 262 26.16 13.93 31.18
CA PRO A 262 26.74 14.83 32.17
C PRO A 262 25.78 15.96 32.59
N GLY A 263 26.01 16.57 33.76
CA GLY A 263 25.36 17.83 34.14
C GLY A 263 24.12 17.73 35.04
N ASN A 264 23.88 16.59 35.70
CA ASN A 264 22.76 16.39 36.65
C ASN A 264 21.37 16.74 36.07
N LEU A 265 21.17 16.49 34.77
CA LEU A 265 19.88 16.68 34.12
C LEU A 265 18.85 15.69 34.67
N SER A 266 17.61 16.15 34.88
CA SER A 266 16.49 15.29 35.23
C SER A 266 16.25 14.28 34.10
N LYS A 267 16.31 12.98 34.44
CA LYS A 267 16.10 11.88 33.50
C LYS A 267 14.79 11.16 33.81
N LYS A 268 13.94 11.00 32.79
CA LYS A 268 12.79 10.08 32.81
C LYS A 268 13.01 8.95 31.81
N GLN A 269 13.15 7.72 32.30
CA GLN A 269 13.31 6.53 31.46
C GLN A 269 11.95 5.95 31.07
N GLY A 270 11.67 5.86 29.77
CA GLY A 270 10.55 5.12 29.21
C GLY A 270 10.97 3.75 28.67
N LYS A 271 9.99 3.01 28.10
CA LYS A 271 10.24 1.67 27.51
C LYS A 271 11.34 1.71 26.44
N VAL A 272 11.24 2.67 25.51
CA VAL A 272 12.16 2.82 24.36
C VAL A 272 12.91 4.16 24.37
N ARG A 273 12.36 5.22 24.96
CA ARG A 273 12.95 6.57 24.93
C ARG A 273 13.35 7.02 26.32
N ASP A 274 14.53 7.61 26.42
CA ASP A 274 15.02 8.31 27.62
C ASP A 274 14.85 9.82 27.39
N GLN A 275 14.17 10.49 28.32
CA GLN A 275 13.87 11.92 28.25
C GLN A 275 14.76 12.67 29.24
N TYR A 276 15.37 13.76 28.79
CA TYR A 276 16.15 14.66 29.62
C TYR A 276 15.59 16.07 29.52
N GLU A 277 15.39 16.72 30.66
CA GLU A 277 14.96 18.12 30.71
C GLU A 277 16.17 19.03 30.54
N GLY A 278 16.27 19.72 29.41
CA GLY A 278 17.17 20.85 29.22
C GLY A 278 16.55 22.15 29.72
N LYS A 279 17.25 23.28 29.54
CA LYS A 279 16.73 24.60 29.94
C LYS A 279 15.41 24.95 29.22
N ASP A 280 15.46 25.11 27.91
CA ASP A 280 14.32 25.55 27.09
C ASP A 280 13.66 24.42 26.29
N TYR A 281 14.33 23.26 26.22
CA TYR A 281 13.93 22.12 25.38
C TYR A 281 13.83 20.82 26.17
N LEU A 282 13.12 19.86 25.59
CA LEU A 282 13.12 18.46 26.00
C LEU A 282 14.04 17.67 25.05
N VAL A 283 14.99 16.94 25.61
CA VAL A 283 15.90 16.08 24.85
C VAL A 283 15.36 14.65 24.90
N LEU A 284 14.98 14.12 23.74
CA LEU A 284 14.44 12.77 23.59
C LEU A 284 15.49 11.88 22.95
N ILE A 285 16.01 10.90 23.70
CA ILE A 285 16.96 9.91 23.19
C ILE A 285 16.23 8.59 22.94
N THR A 286 16.12 8.21 21.67
CA THR A 286 15.52 6.95 21.25
C THR A 286 16.55 5.83 21.28
N THR A 287 16.34 4.87 22.17
CA THR A 287 17.28 3.78 22.45
C THR A 287 17.00 2.57 21.55
N ASP A 288 17.94 1.63 21.55
CA ASP A 288 17.84 0.36 20.84
C ASP A 288 17.03 -0.69 21.61
N ARG A 289 16.45 -0.33 22.77
CA ARG A 289 15.62 -1.24 23.57
C ARG A 289 14.37 -1.67 22.80
N GLN A 290 14.11 -2.96 22.81
CA GLN A 290 12.88 -3.56 22.31
C GLN A 290 12.07 -4.10 23.47
N SER A 291 10.85 -3.57 23.64
CA SER A 291 9.93 -4.02 24.67
C SER A 291 8.72 -4.75 24.10
N ALA A 292 8.27 -5.78 24.83
CA ALA A 292 6.93 -6.36 24.75
C ALA A 292 6.60 -7.01 26.11
N PHE A 293 5.33 -7.33 26.36
CA PHE A 293 4.89 -7.91 27.65
C PHE A 293 5.34 -7.07 28.86
N ASP A 294 5.35 -5.74 28.69
CA ASP A 294 5.79 -4.75 29.69
C ASP A 294 7.22 -4.89 30.21
N ARG A 295 8.07 -5.63 29.47
CA ARG A 295 9.49 -5.84 29.77
C ARG A 295 10.36 -5.49 28.58
N VAL A 296 11.62 -5.17 28.84
CA VAL A 296 12.64 -5.07 27.78
C VAL A 296 13.10 -6.48 27.45
N LEU A 297 12.89 -6.90 26.21
CA LEU A 297 13.18 -8.26 25.72
C LEU A 297 14.60 -8.39 25.18
N ALA A 298 15.06 -7.38 24.46
CA ALA A 298 16.36 -7.37 23.80
C ALA A 298 16.77 -5.94 23.44
N SER A 299 18.03 -5.77 23.05
CA SER A 299 18.51 -4.57 22.37
C SER A 299 18.73 -4.89 20.89
N ILE A 300 18.17 -4.06 20.02
CA ILE A 300 18.14 -4.27 18.57
C ILE A 300 19.01 -3.21 17.91
N PRO A 301 20.15 -3.58 17.29
CA PRO A 301 21.06 -2.61 16.69
C PRO A 301 20.34 -1.66 15.73
N PHE A 302 20.69 -0.38 15.81
CA PHE A 302 20.16 0.70 14.98
C PHE A 302 18.65 0.99 15.11
N LYS A 303 17.90 0.26 15.95
CA LYS A 303 16.46 0.49 16.12
C LYS A 303 16.17 1.93 16.52
N GLY A 304 16.92 2.48 17.47
CA GLY A 304 16.69 3.85 17.93
C GLY A 304 16.92 4.89 16.82
N GLN A 305 17.90 4.64 15.94
CA GLN A 305 18.19 5.49 14.78
C GLN A 305 17.07 5.44 13.75
N VAL A 306 16.56 4.24 13.45
CA VAL A 306 15.41 4.01 12.57
C VAL A 306 14.21 4.80 13.07
N LEU A 307 13.80 4.57 14.32
CA LEU A 307 12.60 5.18 14.91
C LEU A 307 12.66 6.72 14.93
N ASN A 308 13.79 7.26 15.37
CA ASN A 308 13.98 8.71 15.49
C ASN A 308 13.98 9.39 14.10
N ARG A 309 14.68 8.81 13.11
CA ARG A 309 14.71 9.36 11.75
C ARG A 309 13.39 9.20 11.01
N THR A 310 12.68 8.08 11.20
CA THR A 310 11.31 7.91 10.65
C THR A 310 10.40 9.01 11.19
N SER A 311 10.39 9.23 12.52
CA SER A 311 9.58 10.30 13.12
C SER A 311 9.94 11.67 12.57
N ALA A 312 11.23 12.00 12.49
CA ALA A 312 11.69 13.28 11.94
C ALA A 312 11.24 13.49 10.48
N TRP A 313 11.31 12.45 9.65
CA TRP A 313 10.88 12.48 8.26
C TRP A 313 9.37 12.74 8.12
N TRP A 314 8.57 12.12 9.00
CA TRP A 314 7.12 12.34 9.05
C TRP A 314 6.77 13.72 9.59
N PHE A 315 7.41 14.17 10.67
CA PHE A 315 7.20 15.50 11.23
C PHE A 315 7.45 16.59 10.19
N GLU A 316 8.47 16.45 9.33
CA GLU A 316 8.69 17.38 8.22
C GLU A 316 7.53 17.38 7.23
N ARG A 317 7.08 16.20 6.81
CA ARG A 317 6.05 16.05 5.79
C ARG A 317 4.67 16.48 6.23
N THR A 318 4.38 16.43 7.52
CA THR A 318 3.04 16.74 8.05
C THR A 318 2.93 18.12 8.69
N LYS A 319 3.96 18.97 8.62
CA LYS A 319 3.92 20.36 9.14
C LYS A 319 2.74 21.17 8.58
N HIS A 320 2.30 20.88 7.37
CA HIS A 320 1.18 21.55 6.72
C HIS A 320 -0.19 21.16 7.28
N ILE A 321 -0.26 20.07 8.06
CA ILE A 321 -1.49 19.56 8.71
C ILE A 321 -1.60 20.11 10.14
N ILE A 322 -0.53 19.95 10.93
CA ILE A 322 -0.46 20.42 12.32
C ILE A 322 1.00 20.73 12.70
N PRO A 323 1.28 21.77 13.51
CA PRO A 323 2.61 21.96 14.09
C PRO A 323 3.02 20.77 14.95
N ASN A 324 4.33 20.53 15.03
CA ASN A 324 4.91 19.46 15.84
C ASN A 324 6.02 19.98 16.75
N HIS A 325 6.36 19.20 17.77
CA HIS A 325 7.34 19.60 18.76
C HIS A 325 8.81 19.57 18.28
N LEU A 326 9.10 19.06 17.07
CA LEU A 326 10.48 18.86 16.61
C LEU A 326 11.18 20.19 16.39
N VAL A 327 12.32 20.38 17.06
CA VAL A 327 13.21 21.55 16.91
C VAL A 327 14.45 21.17 16.09
N ALA A 328 15.10 20.06 16.42
CA ALA A 328 16.32 19.60 15.74
C ALA A 328 16.55 18.09 15.93
N VAL A 329 17.35 17.50 15.03
CA VAL A 329 17.83 16.11 15.11
C VAL A 329 19.37 16.11 15.03
N PRO A 330 20.08 16.52 16.11
CA PRO A 330 21.53 16.70 16.08
C PRO A 330 22.32 15.38 16.07
N HIS A 331 21.65 14.26 16.36
CA HIS A 331 22.23 12.93 16.34
C HIS A 331 21.16 11.91 15.89
N PRO A 332 21.51 10.79 15.24
CA PRO A 332 20.54 9.83 14.70
C PRO A 332 19.55 9.27 15.71
N ASN A 333 19.93 9.17 16.98
CA ASN A 333 19.06 8.74 18.09
C ASN A 333 18.39 9.90 18.87
N VAL A 334 18.66 11.16 18.54
CA VAL A 334 18.26 12.31 19.37
C VAL A 334 17.25 13.18 18.64
N THR A 335 16.17 13.52 19.32
CA THR A 335 15.25 14.60 18.96
C THR A 335 15.31 15.68 20.03
N ILE A 336 15.55 16.92 19.62
CA ILE A 336 15.33 18.11 20.45
C ILE A 336 13.90 18.55 20.21
N ALA A 337 13.10 18.57 21.26
CA ALA A 337 11.69 18.89 21.22
C ALA A 337 11.35 20.14 22.04
N LYS A 338 10.30 20.86 21.63
CA LYS A 338 9.64 21.86 22.48
C LYS A 338 9.07 21.18 23.73
N LYS A 339 9.14 21.86 24.87
CA LYS A 339 8.41 21.44 26.07
C LYS A 339 6.91 21.67 25.84
N CYS A 340 6.14 20.60 26.01
CA CYS A 340 4.68 20.62 25.91
C CYS A 340 4.08 19.94 27.14
N GLN A 341 2.93 20.40 27.59
CA GLN A 341 2.08 19.67 28.53
C GLN A 341 1.26 18.65 27.74
N PRO A 342 1.52 17.33 27.86
CA PRO A 342 0.81 16.32 27.09
C PRO A 342 -0.65 16.23 27.51
N PHE A 343 -1.54 15.98 26.55
CA PHE A 343 -2.88 15.51 26.86
C PHE A 343 -2.81 14.03 27.27
N PRO A 344 -3.49 13.61 28.35
CA PRO A 344 -3.47 12.24 28.87
C PRO A 344 -4.34 11.26 28.05
N ILE A 345 -4.36 11.41 26.73
CA ILE A 345 -5.14 10.60 25.79
C ILE A 345 -4.25 10.17 24.64
N GLU A 346 -4.28 8.87 24.34
CA GLU A 346 -3.67 8.29 23.16
C GLU A 346 -4.69 8.25 22.01
N PHE A 347 -4.40 8.96 20.91
CA PHE A 347 -5.27 9.03 19.75
C PHE A 347 -4.93 7.90 18.78
N VAL A 348 -5.50 6.71 19.02
CA VAL A 348 -5.30 5.56 18.14
C VAL A 348 -6.27 5.63 16.96
N VAL A 349 -5.75 5.78 15.76
CA VAL A 349 -6.53 5.79 14.50
C VAL A 349 -6.35 4.47 13.77
N ARG A 350 -7.44 3.89 13.27
CA ARG A 350 -7.46 2.58 12.61
C ARG A 350 -8.12 2.66 11.25
N GLY A 351 -7.48 2.09 10.23
CA GLY A 351 -8.08 1.86 8.91
C GLY A 351 -8.52 0.42 8.69
N TYR A 352 -8.14 -0.50 9.59
CA TYR A 352 -8.40 -1.93 9.49
C TYR A 352 -8.78 -2.49 10.87
N ILE A 353 -9.63 -3.52 10.88
CA ILE A 353 -9.98 -4.23 12.11
C ILE A 353 -8.96 -5.34 12.39
N THR A 354 -8.05 -5.12 13.33
CA THR A 354 -6.97 -6.07 13.64
C THR A 354 -6.55 -6.01 15.12
N GLY A 355 -5.49 -6.75 15.44
CA GLY A 355 -4.83 -6.82 16.75
C GLY A 355 -5.00 -8.16 17.45
N SER A 356 -4.04 -8.45 18.33
CA SER A 356 -3.97 -9.71 19.09
C SER A 356 -4.09 -9.53 20.61
N THR A 357 -4.02 -8.28 21.11
CA THR A 357 -4.13 -7.96 22.54
C THR A 357 -5.58 -7.87 22.98
N GLU A 358 -5.85 -8.06 24.28
CA GLU A 358 -7.21 -7.98 24.83
C GLU A 358 -7.87 -6.59 24.65
N THR A 359 -7.04 -5.55 24.58
CA THR A 359 -7.44 -4.17 24.30
C THR A 359 -7.55 -3.84 22.81
N SER A 360 -7.31 -4.80 21.91
CA SER A 360 -7.42 -4.54 20.47
C SER A 360 -8.87 -4.60 19.99
N LEU A 361 -9.15 -3.83 18.93
CA LEU A 361 -10.48 -3.77 18.31
C LEU A 361 -10.94 -5.16 17.86
N TRP A 362 -10.09 -5.93 17.18
CA TRP A 362 -10.45 -7.28 16.73
C TRP A 362 -10.80 -8.20 17.90
N LYS A 363 -10.01 -8.24 18.98
CA LYS A 363 -10.29 -9.12 20.12
C LYS A 363 -11.60 -8.80 20.82
N ASN A 364 -11.96 -7.52 20.94
CA ASN A 364 -13.25 -7.13 21.51
C ASN A 364 -14.40 -7.50 20.56
N TYR A 365 -14.23 -7.24 19.26
CA TYR A 365 -15.21 -7.60 18.24
C TYR A 365 -15.48 -9.11 18.17
N GLU A 366 -14.42 -9.92 18.20
CA GLU A 366 -14.46 -11.40 18.25
C GLU A 366 -15.21 -11.90 19.49
N LYS A 367 -15.12 -11.19 20.63
CA LYS A 367 -15.86 -11.48 21.87
C LYS A 367 -17.33 -11.01 21.86
N GLY A 368 -17.81 -10.44 20.75
CA GLY A 368 -19.19 -9.96 20.59
C GLY A 368 -19.41 -8.49 20.94
N VAL A 369 -18.35 -7.73 21.29
CA VAL A 369 -18.46 -6.29 21.54
C VAL A 369 -18.65 -5.56 20.22
N ARG A 370 -19.77 -4.86 20.06
CA ARG A 370 -20.08 -4.08 18.85
C ARG A 370 -19.90 -2.59 19.02
N ASN A 371 -20.14 -2.06 20.22
CA ASN A 371 -19.82 -0.69 20.57
C ASN A 371 -18.40 -0.66 21.16
N TYR A 372 -17.47 0.00 20.47
CA TYR A 372 -16.09 0.15 20.91
C TYR A 372 -15.69 1.62 20.78
N CYS A 373 -15.30 2.25 21.89
CA CYS A 373 -15.01 3.69 21.98
C CYS A 373 -16.17 4.58 21.47
N GLY A 374 -17.43 4.19 21.68
CA GLY A 374 -18.60 4.94 21.20
C GLY A 374 -18.95 4.68 19.73
N ILE A 375 -18.22 3.82 19.03
CA ILE A 375 -18.45 3.47 17.62
C ILE A 375 -19.11 2.10 17.54
N THR A 376 -20.26 2.03 16.87
CA THR A 376 -20.96 0.77 16.61
C THR A 376 -20.49 0.14 15.29
N PHE A 377 -19.86 -1.03 15.39
CA PHE A 377 -19.43 -1.82 14.24
C PHE A 377 -20.53 -2.80 13.80
N PRO A 378 -20.74 -3.01 12.49
CA PRO A 378 -21.71 -3.99 11.99
C PRO A 378 -21.25 -5.42 12.27
N ASP A 379 -22.19 -6.37 12.25
CA ASP A 379 -21.88 -7.80 12.24
C ASP A 379 -21.19 -8.24 10.94
N GLY A 380 -20.48 -9.38 11.01
CA GLY A 380 -19.87 -10.03 9.85
C GLY A 380 -18.51 -9.48 9.41
N LEU A 381 -17.86 -8.61 10.18
CA LEU A 381 -16.49 -8.18 9.89
C LEU A 381 -15.51 -9.34 10.10
N LEU A 382 -14.55 -9.46 9.18
CA LEU A 382 -13.49 -10.45 9.23
C LEU A 382 -12.21 -9.85 9.81
N LYS A 383 -11.37 -10.68 10.44
CA LYS A 383 -10.07 -10.25 10.95
C LYS A 383 -9.24 -9.66 9.81
N ASN A 384 -8.58 -8.55 10.08
CA ASN A 384 -7.73 -7.79 9.15
C ASN A 384 -8.48 -7.13 7.99
N GLN A 385 -9.81 -7.09 8.01
CA GLN A 385 -10.60 -6.41 6.99
C GLN A 385 -10.39 -4.88 7.05
N LYS A 386 -10.33 -4.25 5.88
CA LYS A 386 -10.35 -2.79 5.76
C LYS A 386 -11.70 -2.23 6.25
N LEU A 387 -11.65 -1.22 7.11
CA LEU A 387 -12.83 -0.49 7.57
C LEU A 387 -13.37 0.42 6.46
N LYS A 388 -14.68 0.74 6.53
CA LYS A 388 -15.32 1.66 5.57
C LYS A 388 -14.67 3.04 5.60
N GLU A 389 -14.36 3.52 6.80
CA GLU A 389 -13.72 4.80 7.06
C GLU A 389 -12.69 4.62 8.18
N ASN A 390 -11.72 5.54 8.24
CA ASN A 390 -10.76 5.57 9.33
C ASN A 390 -11.48 5.98 10.63
N VAL A 391 -11.27 5.20 11.69
CA VAL A 391 -11.93 5.39 12.98
C VAL A 391 -10.93 5.79 14.06
N LEU A 392 -11.34 6.69 14.94
CA LEU A 392 -10.58 7.03 16.15
C LEU A 392 -11.07 6.17 17.31
N THR A 393 -10.17 5.42 17.94
CA THR A 393 -10.46 4.61 19.13
C THR A 393 -9.50 5.00 20.26
N PRO A 394 -9.77 6.09 20.98
CA PRO A 394 -8.81 6.63 21.93
C PRO A 394 -8.70 5.74 23.18
N THR A 395 -7.53 5.79 23.80
CA THR A 395 -7.26 5.16 25.09
C THR A 395 -6.76 6.19 26.11
N THR A 396 -7.10 6.01 27.37
CA THR A 396 -6.52 6.80 28.46
C THR A 396 -5.04 6.46 28.64
N LYS A 397 -4.27 7.41 29.17
CA LYS A 397 -2.87 7.19 29.56
C LYS A 397 -2.77 7.19 31.08
N GLU A 398 -3.07 6.04 31.68
CA GLU A 398 -3.11 5.82 33.13
C GLU A 398 -2.34 4.55 33.51
N GLU A 399 -2.43 4.07 34.76
CA GLU A 399 -1.70 2.86 35.16
C GLU A 399 -2.12 1.63 34.33
N ASN A 400 -3.40 1.58 33.95
CA ASN A 400 -3.94 0.62 32.99
C ASN A 400 -4.71 1.36 31.91
N ASP A 401 -4.10 1.56 30.74
CA ASP A 401 -4.74 2.20 29.60
C ASP A 401 -6.05 1.46 29.24
N ARG A 402 -7.17 2.20 29.19
CA ARG A 402 -8.47 1.65 28.80
C ARG A 402 -9.04 2.35 27.57
N PRO A 403 -9.82 1.66 26.73
CA PRO A 403 -10.63 2.30 25.70
C PRO A 403 -11.60 3.31 26.32
N ILE A 404 -11.73 4.48 25.69
CA ILE A 404 -12.63 5.55 26.12
C ILE A 404 -13.35 6.16 24.92
N SER A 405 -14.59 6.60 25.10
CA SER A 405 -15.36 7.29 24.05
C SER A 405 -15.07 8.81 24.02
N PRO A 406 -15.30 9.48 22.88
CA PRO A 406 -15.28 10.94 22.77
C PRO A 406 -16.14 11.68 23.81
N GLU A 407 -17.28 11.10 24.18
CA GLU A 407 -18.21 11.66 25.16
C GLU A 407 -17.65 11.57 26.58
N GLU A 408 -17.07 10.41 26.93
CA GLU A 408 -16.43 10.17 28.23
C GLU A 408 -15.17 11.03 28.41
N ILE A 409 -14.35 11.24 27.37
CA ILE A 409 -13.16 12.12 27.43
C ILE A 409 -13.53 13.52 27.96
N VAL A 410 -14.65 14.07 27.50
CA VAL A 410 -15.11 15.40 27.90
C VAL A 410 -15.83 15.36 29.25
N ALA A 411 -16.67 14.35 29.48
CA ALA A 411 -17.42 14.20 30.74
C ALA A 411 -16.48 14.01 31.95
N GLU A 412 -15.41 13.23 31.77
CA GLU A 412 -14.38 12.96 32.78
C GLU A 412 -13.29 14.05 32.84
N LYS A 413 -13.39 15.10 32.01
CA LYS A 413 -12.48 16.25 31.99
C LYS A 413 -11.03 15.92 31.62
N TRP A 414 -10.79 14.87 30.84
CA TRP A 414 -9.48 14.58 30.28
C TRP A 414 -9.05 15.65 29.27
N MET A 415 -10.00 16.17 28.51
CA MET A 415 -9.81 17.26 27.54
C MET A 415 -11.06 18.14 27.46
N THR A 416 -10.91 19.38 26.99
CA THR A 416 -12.07 20.18 26.56
C THR A 416 -12.64 19.63 25.25
N ARG A 417 -13.93 19.88 24.98
CA ARG A 417 -14.57 19.48 23.71
C ARG A 417 -13.84 20.07 22.51
N GLU A 418 -13.43 21.33 22.60
CA GLU A 418 -12.73 22.05 21.53
C GLU A 418 -11.36 21.42 21.23
N ASP A 419 -10.56 21.17 22.27
CA ASP A 419 -9.24 20.54 22.10
C ASP A 419 -9.35 19.13 21.53
N PHE A 420 -10.31 18.36 22.02
CA PHE A 420 -10.53 17.00 21.56
C PHE A 420 -10.90 16.96 20.08
N GLU A 421 -11.86 17.78 19.62
CA GLU A 421 -12.25 17.81 18.21
C GLU A 421 -11.11 18.33 17.31
N TYR A 422 -10.29 19.28 17.78
CA TYR A 422 -9.09 19.73 17.06
C TYR A 422 -8.08 18.58 16.89
N CYS A 423 -7.75 17.87 17.98
CA CYS A 423 -6.83 16.74 17.96
C CYS A 423 -7.35 15.56 17.13
N LYS A 424 -8.66 15.25 17.24
CA LYS A 424 -9.33 14.20 16.45
C LYS A 424 -9.24 14.48 14.97
N ARG A 425 -9.56 15.70 14.53
CA ARG A 425 -9.45 16.11 13.13
C ARG A 425 -8.00 15.97 12.64
N ALA A 426 -7.04 16.48 13.40
CA ALA A 426 -5.63 16.38 13.06
C ALA A 426 -5.15 14.91 12.99
N ALA A 427 -5.53 14.06 13.94
CA ALA A 427 -5.16 12.64 13.95
C ALA A 427 -5.70 11.89 12.71
N LEU A 428 -6.96 12.12 12.33
CA LEU A 428 -7.57 11.52 11.14
C LEU A 428 -6.93 12.03 9.84
N GLU A 429 -6.59 13.31 9.78
CA GLU A 429 -5.93 13.93 8.62
C GLU A 429 -4.48 13.43 8.47
N LEU A 430 -3.72 13.40 9.57
CA LEU A 430 -2.39 12.80 9.63
C LEU A 430 -2.41 11.34 9.18
N PHE A 431 -3.39 10.57 9.64
CA PHE A 431 -3.48 9.14 9.32
C PHE A 431 -3.83 8.92 7.85
N SER A 432 -4.78 9.69 7.32
CA SER A 432 -5.17 9.61 5.91
C SER A 432 -4.01 10.03 4.98
N PHE A 433 -3.25 11.06 5.36
CA PHE A 433 -2.03 11.45 4.64
C PHE A 433 -0.96 10.34 4.72
N GLY A 434 -0.74 9.77 5.91
CA GLY A 434 0.17 8.64 6.11
C GLY A 434 -0.20 7.41 5.28
N GLN A 435 -1.49 7.08 5.18
CA GLN A 435 -1.99 6.00 4.34
C GLN A 435 -1.74 6.25 2.85
N LYS A 436 -1.93 7.49 2.39
CA LYS A 436 -1.65 7.85 1.00
C LYS A 436 -0.18 7.62 0.66
N VAL A 437 0.72 8.16 1.48
CA VAL A 437 2.17 8.05 1.28
C VAL A 437 2.63 6.60 1.42
N ALA A 438 2.14 5.86 2.42
CA ALA A 438 2.43 4.44 2.57
C ALA A 438 2.03 3.63 1.33
N LYS A 439 0.82 3.88 0.80
CA LYS A 439 0.31 3.22 -0.41
C LYS A 439 1.19 3.50 -1.63
N GLU A 440 1.61 4.76 -1.82
CA GLU A 440 2.54 5.14 -2.90
C GLU A 440 3.87 4.37 -2.81
N HIS A 441 4.25 3.95 -1.60
CA HIS A 441 5.48 3.22 -1.33
C HIS A 441 5.28 1.69 -1.16
N GLY A 442 4.13 1.14 -1.57
CA GLY A 442 3.85 -0.30 -1.52
C GLY A 442 3.55 -0.86 -0.12
N LEU A 443 3.17 0.02 0.81
CA LEU A 443 2.81 -0.31 2.18
C LEU A 443 1.34 0.00 2.47
N ILE A 444 0.76 -0.70 3.44
CA ILE A 444 -0.53 -0.37 4.06
C ILE A 444 -0.24 0.13 5.47
N LEU A 445 -0.57 1.39 5.76
CA LEU A 445 -0.63 1.89 7.13
C LEU A 445 -1.96 1.48 7.76
N VAL A 446 -1.89 0.54 8.70
CA VAL A 446 -3.03 -0.23 9.20
C VAL A 446 -3.72 0.50 10.35
N ASP A 447 -2.92 0.89 11.34
CA ASP A 447 -3.30 1.72 12.47
C ASP A 447 -2.06 2.46 13.00
N THR A 448 -2.30 3.54 13.75
CA THR A 448 -1.24 4.29 14.43
C THR A 448 -1.76 4.95 15.69
N LYS A 449 -0.86 5.22 16.62
CA LYS A 449 -1.10 6.07 17.78
C LYS A 449 -0.49 7.45 17.59
N TYR A 450 -1.20 8.50 18.00
CA TYR A 450 -0.64 9.85 18.18
C TYR A 450 -0.78 10.30 19.63
N GLU A 451 0.12 11.19 20.03
CA GLU A 451 0.01 11.99 21.25
C GLU A 451 0.07 13.47 20.88
N PHE A 452 -0.67 14.29 21.62
CA PHE A 452 -0.70 15.74 21.45
C PHE A 452 -0.35 16.42 22.77
N GLY A 453 0.15 17.65 22.68
CA GLY A 453 0.41 18.47 23.86
C GLY A 453 0.29 19.96 23.58
N ARG A 454 0.07 20.73 24.64
CA ARG A 454 0.03 22.19 24.59
C ARG A 454 1.40 22.78 24.89
N ASP A 455 1.90 23.69 24.05
CA ASP A 455 3.09 24.47 24.38
C ASP A 455 2.78 25.61 25.37
N LYS A 456 3.81 26.33 25.78
CA LYS A 456 3.72 27.47 26.71
C LYS A 456 2.84 28.62 26.20
N ASP A 457 2.63 28.71 24.88
CA ASP A 457 1.86 29.76 24.24
C ASP A 457 0.40 29.32 23.99
N GLY A 458 0.06 28.09 24.41
CA GLY A 458 -1.28 27.51 24.32
C GLY A 458 -1.57 26.79 23.00
N ASN A 459 -0.60 26.68 22.08
CA ASN A 459 -0.78 25.98 20.82
C ASN A 459 -0.80 24.47 21.05
N ILE A 460 -1.61 23.73 20.29
CA ILE A 460 -1.60 22.27 20.29
C ILE A 460 -0.64 21.77 19.21
N LEU A 461 0.27 20.87 19.59
CA LEU A 461 1.24 20.25 18.70
C LEU A 461 1.08 18.73 18.75
N VAL A 462 1.36 18.06 17.63
CA VAL A 462 1.64 16.63 17.67
C VAL A 462 3.03 16.42 18.29
N ILE A 463 3.10 15.51 19.26
CA ILE A 463 4.31 15.22 20.03
C ILE A 463 4.67 13.73 19.90
N ASP A 464 5.61 13.28 20.73
CA ASP A 464 6.02 11.88 20.82
C ASP A 464 6.70 11.36 19.53
N GLU A 465 6.39 10.15 19.08
CA GLU A 465 6.86 9.60 17.81
C GLU A 465 5.71 9.41 16.82
N MET A 466 5.99 9.44 15.52
CA MET A 466 4.94 9.41 14.49
C MET A 466 5.27 8.41 13.38
N HIS A 467 4.31 7.53 13.09
CA HIS A 467 4.33 6.61 11.95
C HIS A 467 5.58 5.72 11.91
N THR A 468 6.03 5.29 13.09
CA THR A 468 7.17 4.40 13.24
C THR A 468 6.69 2.94 13.31
N PRO A 469 7.57 1.95 13.12
CA PRO A 469 7.22 0.55 13.36
C PRO A 469 6.82 0.24 14.82
N ASP A 470 7.13 1.12 15.78
CA ASP A 470 6.73 0.94 17.18
C ASP A 470 5.38 1.60 17.51
N SER A 471 5.02 2.69 16.82
CA SER A 471 3.74 3.39 17.00
C SER A 471 2.66 3.02 15.99
N SER A 472 3.00 2.27 14.94
CA SER A 472 2.12 1.92 13.83
C SER A 472 2.32 0.50 13.31
N ARG A 473 1.26 -0.06 12.75
CA ARG A 473 1.32 -1.32 12.00
C ARG A 473 1.41 -1.07 10.49
N TYR A 474 2.34 -1.75 9.85
CA TYR A 474 2.54 -1.71 8.40
C TYR A 474 2.44 -3.09 7.78
N TRP A 475 1.64 -3.23 6.73
CA TRP A 475 1.60 -4.45 5.91
C TRP A 475 2.15 -4.20 4.52
N LEU A 476 2.63 -5.27 3.87
CA LEU A 476 3.04 -5.24 2.47
C LEU A 476 1.81 -5.26 1.56
N ALA A 477 1.58 -4.17 0.84
CA ALA A 477 0.36 -3.95 0.06
C ALA A 477 0.13 -5.03 -1.01
N HIS A 478 1.19 -5.39 -1.73
CA HIS A 478 1.13 -6.36 -2.82
C HIS A 478 0.65 -7.76 -2.40
N SER A 479 0.80 -8.12 -1.12
CA SER A 479 0.44 -9.45 -0.59
C SER A 479 -0.95 -9.49 0.06
N TYR A 480 -1.52 -8.34 0.42
CA TYR A 480 -2.66 -8.26 1.32
C TYR A 480 -3.90 -8.99 0.78
N GLU A 481 -4.36 -8.66 -0.44
CA GLU A 481 -5.58 -9.25 -1.00
C GLU A 481 -5.46 -10.77 -1.21
N GLU A 482 -4.30 -11.23 -1.69
CA GLU A 482 -4.06 -12.65 -1.88
C GLU A 482 -4.13 -13.39 -0.54
N ARG A 483 -3.43 -12.88 0.48
CA ARG A 483 -3.39 -13.50 1.81
C ARG A 483 -4.76 -13.49 2.47
N MET A 484 -5.50 -12.40 2.36
CA MET A 484 -6.89 -12.30 2.83
C MET A 484 -7.80 -13.33 2.15
N SER A 485 -7.68 -13.52 0.83
CA SER A 485 -8.48 -14.51 0.09
C SER A 485 -8.18 -15.96 0.49
N GLN A 486 -6.96 -16.20 1.00
CA GLN A 486 -6.51 -17.50 1.50
C GLN A 486 -6.75 -17.69 3.01
N GLY A 487 -7.39 -16.72 3.69
CA GLY A 487 -7.60 -16.76 5.15
C GLY A 487 -6.29 -16.67 5.96
N LYS A 488 -5.23 -16.10 5.38
CA LYS A 488 -3.92 -15.93 6.02
C LYS A 488 -3.79 -14.52 6.61
N GLU A 489 -3.01 -14.40 7.68
CA GLU A 489 -2.61 -13.09 8.24
C GLU A 489 -1.88 -12.26 7.18
N PRO A 490 -2.14 -10.95 7.05
CA PRO A 490 -1.35 -10.06 6.19
C PRO A 490 0.15 -10.15 6.48
N GLU A 491 0.96 -9.90 5.46
CA GLU A 491 2.40 -9.90 5.64
C GLU A 491 2.84 -8.60 6.32
N ASN A 492 3.47 -8.74 7.49
CA ASN A 492 3.86 -7.64 8.36
C ASN A 492 5.38 -7.55 8.47
N ILE A 493 5.88 -6.33 8.61
CA ILE A 493 7.29 -6.01 8.90
C ILE A 493 7.35 -5.40 10.30
N ASP A 494 7.09 -6.20 11.33
CA ASP A 494 7.14 -5.75 12.72
C ASP A 494 7.74 -6.78 13.66
N LYS A 495 7.72 -6.44 14.95
CA LYS A 495 8.26 -7.23 16.06
C LYS A 495 7.43 -8.46 16.44
N GLU A 496 6.34 -8.80 15.75
CA GLU A 496 5.46 -9.89 16.18
C GLU A 496 6.19 -11.24 16.19
N PHE A 497 7.15 -11.47 15.30
CA PHE A 497 7.93 -12.71 15.32
C PHE A 497 8.85 -12.82 16.55
N LEU A 498 9.40 -11.72 17.05
CA LEU A 498 10.14 -11.70 18.32
C LEU A 498 9.20 -12.03 19.49
N ARG A 499 7.99 -11.44 19.47
CA ARG A 499 6.97 -11.68 20.50
C ARG A 499 6.52 -13.13 20.54
N LEU A 500 6.26 -13.73 19.37
CA LEU A 500 5.88 -15.13 19.23
C LEU A 500 6.99 -16.06 19.73
N TRP A 501 8.25 -15.77 19.38
CA TRP A 501 9.39 -16.55 19.88
C TRP A 501 9.43 -16.58 21.41
N PHE A 502 9.32 -15.44 22.09
CA PHE A 502 9.31 -15.42 23.56
C PHE A 502 8.11 -16.19 24.14
N ARG A 503 6.91 -16.03 23.59
CA ARG A 503 5.71 -16.76 24.04
C ARG A 503 5.87 -18.27 23.91
N ASP A 504 6.56 -18.72 22.87
CA ASP A 504 6.71 -20.15 22.59
C ASP A 504 7.90 -20.78 23.38
N HIS A 505 8.75 -19.97 24.02
CA HIS A 505 9.97 -20.41 24.72
C HIS A 505 10.02 -20.05 26.22
N CYS A 506 9.11 -19.22 26.72
CA CYS A 506 9.01 -18.85 28.14
C CYS A 506 7.60 -18.34 28.48
N ASP A 507 7.31 -18.15 29.78
CA ASP A 507 6.20 -17.31 30.22
C ASP A 507 6.72 -15.87 30.44
N PRO A 508 6.55 -14.96 29.45
CA PRO A 508 7.15 -13.64 29.52
C PRO A 508 6.59 -12.76 30.66
N TYR A 509 5.39 -13.10 31.17
CA TYR A 509 4.73 -12.35 32.23
C TYR A 509 5.17 -12.79 33.62
N HIS A 510 5.46 -14.07 33.82
CA HIS A 510 5.73 -14.62 35.16
C HIS A 510 7.20 -15.04 35.37
N ASP A 511 7.94 -15.34 34.32
CA ASP A 511 9.31 -15.83 34.47
C ASP A 511 10.25 -14.73 34.96
N ALA A 512 10.97 -14.99 36.06
CA ALA A 512 11.88 -14.00 36.65
C ALA A 512 13.00 -13.57 35.68
N VAL A 513 13.51 -14.51 34.88
CA VAL A 513 14.56 -14.30 33.89
C VAL A 513 14.06 -14.77 32.53
N LEU A 514 14.14 -13.89 31.54
CA LEU A 514 13.79 -14.22 30.16
C LEU A 514 14.99 -14.85 29.45
N PRO A 515 14.79 -15.82 28.54
CA PRO A 515 15.86 -16.34 27.71
C PRO A 515 16.41 -15.22 26.81
N GLN A 516 17.70 -15.30 26.47
CA GLN A 516 18.28 -14.35 25.51
C GLN A 516 17.69 -14.59 24.12
N ALA A 517 17.30 -13.51 23.45
CA ALA A 517 16.84 -13.59 22.06
C ALA A 517 17.97 -14.13 21.16
N PRO A 518 17.70 -15.11 20.27
CA PRO A 518 18.69 -15.64 19.35
C PRO A 518 19.27 -14.53 18.47
N GLU A 519 20.56 -14.64 18.15
CA GLU A 519 21.26 -13.67 17.31
C GLU A 519 20.54 -13.40 15.99
N GLU A 520 20.17 -14.46 15.27
CA GLU A 520 19.50 -14.34 13.97
C GLU A 520 18.16 -13.60 14.10
N LEU A 521 17.47 -13.76 15.23
CA LEU A 521 16.22 -13.06 15.51
C LEU A 521 16.44 -11.55 15.70
N VAL A 522 17.48 -11.18 16.45
CA VAL A 522 17.87 -9.78 16.69
C VAL A 522 18.35 -9.11 15.40
N VAL A 523 19.17 -9.82 14.63
CA VAL A 523 19.72 -9.33 13.35
C VAL A 523 18.60 -9.14 12.34
N GLU A 524 17.70 -10.11 12.20
CA GLU A 524 16.56 -10.03 11.29
C GLU A 524 15.61 -8.91 11.70
N LEU A 525 15.38 -8.71 13.00
CA LEU A 525 14.56 -7.60 13.48
C LEU A 525 15.17 -6.26 13.14
N SER A 526 16.46 -6.06 13.43
CA SER A 526 17.19 -4.83 13.04
C SER A 526 17.08 -4.58 11.53
N ARG A 527 17.29 -5.61 10.70
CA ARG A 527 17.15 -5.53 9.24
C ARG A 527 15.73 -5.13 8.82
N LYS A 528 14.70 -5.73 9.42
CA LYS A 528 13.29 -5.41 9.15
C LYS A 528 12.93 -3.97 9.53
N TYR A 529 13.45 -3.45 10.65
CA TYR A 529 13.32 -2.04 11.02
C TYR A 529 13.95 -1.12 9.96
N ILE A 530 15.16 -1.45 9.49
CA ILE A 530 15.84 -0.71 8.42
C ILE A 530 15.04 -0.78 7.12
N MET A 531 14.60 -1.98 6.72
CA MET A 531 13.77 -2.21 5.54
C MET A 531 12.50 -1.34 5.58
N LEU A 532 11.83 -1.28 6.72
CA LEU A 532 10.61 -0.48 6.85
C LEU A 532 10.91 1.03 6.80
N TYR A 533 12.03 1.51 7.36
CA TYR A 533 12.48 2.89 7.16
C TYR A 533 12.72 3.20 5.69
N GLU A 534 13.42 2.34 4.95
CA GLU A 534 13.72 2.60 3.54
C GLU A 534 12.46 2.52 2.67
N LEU A 535 11.51 1.64 2.99
CA LEU A 535 10.21 1.60 2.32
C LEU A 535 9.37 2.84 2.64
N ILE A 536 9.27 3.25 3.90
CA ILE A 536 8.52 4.44 4.32
C ILE A 536 9.11 5.71 3.68
N THR A 537 10.44 5.85 3.69
CA THR A 537 11.09 7.10 3.35
C THR A 537 11.58 7.19 1.91
N TRP A 538 11.74 6.04 1.23
CA TRP A 538 12.49 5.88 -0.03
C TRP A 538 13.93 6.40 0.04
N GLN A 539 14.55 6.36 1.22
CA GLN A 539 15.92 6.82 1.45
C GLN A 539 16.84 5.69 1.88
N ASN A 540 18.11 5.79 1.46
CA ASN A 540 19.28 5.16 2.05
C ASN A 540 19.26 5.15 3.59
N PHE A 541 19.16 4.01 4.28
CA PHE A 541 19.47 4.01 5.71
C PHE A 541 20.98 4.13 5.94
N LEU A 542 21.38 5.18 6.65
CA LEU A 542 22.78 5.43 6.99
C LEU A 542 23.05 4.93 8.41
N CYS A 543 23.61 3.73 8.56
CA CYS A 543 24.03 3.21 9.87
C CYS A 543 25.10 4.12 10.48
N ASP A 544 24.77 4.81 11.58
CA ASP A 544 25.77 5.53 12.36
C ASP A 544 26.41 4.57 13.36
N VAL A 545 27.72 4.37 13.22
CA VAL A 545 28.55 3.50 14.06
C VAL A 545 29.57 4.30 14.88
N SER A 546 29.41 5.63 14.97
CA SER A 546 30.35 6.48 15.68
C SER A 546 30.50 6.05 17.15
N GLY A 547 31.74 5.75 17.54
CA GLY A 547 32.10 5.17 18.83
C GLY A 547 31.90 6.10 20.04
N ASN A 548 31.91 5.51 21.24
CA ASN A 548 31.49 6.09 22.53
C ASN A 548 30.19 6.91 22.42
N ALA A 549 29.07 6.19 22.39
CA ALA A 549 27.72 6.77 22.31
C ALA A 549 27.47 7.86 23.36
N THR A 550 28.02 7.74 24.58
CA THR A 550 27.86 8.77 25.60
C THR A 550 28.50 10.10 25.20
N ARG A 551 29.71 10.06 24.63
CA ARG A 551 30.40 11.28 24.19
C ARG A 551 29.70 11.91 22.98
N SER A 552 29.33 11.13 21.97
CA SER A 552 28.66 11.65 20.78
C SER A 552 27.28 12.24 21.11
N LEU A 553 26.52 11.56 21.98
CA LEU A 553 25.24 12.07 22.48
C LEU A 553 25.44 13.39 23.23
N TRP A 554 26.42 13.47 24.13
CA TRP A 554 26.67 14.69 24.90
C TRP A 554 27.02 15.88 24.02
N GLU A 555 27.93 15.72 23.06
CA GLU A 555 28.29 16.82 22.14
C GLU A 555 27.09 17.29 21.31
N ALA A 556 26.20 16.37 20.93
CA ALA A 556 24.98 16.70 20.19
C ALA A 556 23.94 17.46 21.02
N VAL A 557 23.83 17.16 22.32
CA VAL A 557 22.77 17.72 23.19
C VAL A 557 23.23 18.91 24.04
N LYS A 558 24.54 19.04 24.30
CA LYS A 558 25.12 20.12 25.13
C LYS A 558 24.63 21.53 24.76
N PRO A 559 24.38 21.90 23.48
CA PRO A 559 23.84 23.23 23.15
C PRO A 559 22.39 23.47 23.61
N TYR A 560 21.67 22.41 23.99
CA TYR A 560 20.23 22.41 24.33
C TYR A 560 19.93 22.08 25.80
N CYS A 561 20.96 21.61 26.53
CA CYS A 561 20.91 21.34 27.96
C CYS A 561 21.34 22.58 28.74
#